data_AF-A0A1F9EQP9-F1
#
_entry.id   AF-A0A1F9EQP9-F1
#
_cell.length_a   1.000
_cell.length_b   1.000
_cell.length_c   1.000
_cell.angle_alpha   90.00
_cell.angle_beta   90.00
_cell.angle_gamma   90.00
#
_symmetry.space_group_name_H-M   'P 1'
#
loop_
_entity.id
_entity.type
_entity.pdbx_description
1 polymer ?
#
loop_
_entity_poly.entity_id
_entity_poly.type
_entity_poly.pdbx_seq_one_letter_code
_entity_poly.pdbx_strand_id
1 'polypeptide(L)' 'SEYVGWKKASRVVLPELKPSLKTISLRLPESMLEELKLLAHKKDVPYQSLLKIFLSEKINEELKAH' A
#
# COMPACT_ATOMS: atom_id res chain seq x y z
N SER A 1 0.58 -20.88 -10.65
CA SER A 1 -0.45 -20.03 -10.02
C SER A 1 0.04 -19.54 -8.68
N GLU A 2 0.64 -18.34 -8.63
CA GLU A 2 1.12 -17.76 -7.37
C GLU A 2 -0.01 -17.00 -6.68
N TYR A 3 -0.60 -17.65 -5.70
CA TYR A 3 -1.53 -17.05 -4.75
C TYR A 3 -0.70 -16.37 -3.65
N VAL A 4 -0.56 -15.04 -3.72
CA VAL A 4 0.02 -14.27 -2.62
C VAL A 4 -1.01 -14.21 -1.50
N GLY A 5 -0.86 -15.10 -0.52
CA GLY A 5 -1.67 -15.14 0.69
C GLY A 5 -1.30 -14.01 1.64
N TRP A 6 -2.11 -12.96 1.67
CA TRP A 6 -1.96 -11.78 2.54
C TRP A 6 -2.16 -12.06 4.05
N LYS A 7 -2.28 -13.33 4.45
CA LYS A 7 -2.44 -13.75 5.87
C LYS A 7 -1.12 -13.80 6.66
N LYS A 8 0.03 -13.45 6.07
CA LYS A 8 1.37 -13.58 6.69
C LYS A 8 2.25 -12.32 6.60
N ALA A 9 1.66 -11.13 6.44
CA ALA A 9 2.45 -9.91 6.47
C ALA A 9 2.86 -9.58 7.92
N SER A 10 3.96 -10.17 8.38
CA SER A 10 4.60 -9.88 9.67
C SER A 10 5.61 -8.75 9.53
N ARG A 11 5.63 -7.83 10.49
CA ARG A 11 6.43 -6.60 10.51
C ARG A 11 7.90 -6.93 10.80
N VAL A 12 8.79 -6.65 9.86
CA VAL A 12 10.22 -6.51 10.16
C VAL A 12 10.52 -5.01 10.21
N VAL A 13 10.84 -4.51 11.40
CA VAL A 13 11.36 -3.16 11.58
C VAL A 13 12.83 -3.20 11.18
N LEU A 14 13.17 -2.63 10.03
CA LEU A 14 14.55 -2.48 9.56
C LEU A 14 14.89 -0.98 9.55
N PRO A 15 15.50 -0.45 10.62
CA PRO A 15 15.73 0.99 10.79
C PRO A 15 16.87 1.57 9.92
N GLU A 16 17.56 0.76 9.11
CA GLU A 16 18.84 1.13 8.45
C GLU A 16 18.89 0.78 6.95
N LEU A 17 17.76 0.47 6.31
CA LEU A 17 17.76 0.21 4.87
C LEU A 17 17.32 1.47 4.13
N LYS A 18 18.19 1.99 3.25
CA LYS A 18 17.73 2.74 2.06
C LYS A 18 16.49 2.02 1.57
N PRO A 19 15.30 2.66 1.49
CA PRO A 19 14.08 1.93 1.19
C PRO A 19 14.25 1.29 -0.19
N SER A 20 14.55 0.00 -0.20
CA SER A 20 14.76 -0.75 -1.42
C SER A 20 13.39 -0.86 -2.06
N LEU A 21 13.20 -0.16 -3.18
CA LEU A 21 11.95 -0.21 -3.92
C LEU A 21 11.85 -1.61 -4.53
N LYS A 22 10.95 -2.42 -3.99
CA LYS A 22 10.61 -3.72 -4.55
C LYS A 22 9.32 -3.59 -5.34
N THR A 23 9.37 -3.87 -6.63
CA THR A 23 8.17 -3.96 -7.47
C THR A 23 7.34 -5.16 -7.01
N ILE A 24 6.06 -4.91 -6.74
CA ILE A 24 5.08 -5.95 -6.42
C ILE A 24 3.95 -5.92 -7.45
N SER A 25 3.38 -7.09 -7.74
CA SER A 25 2.14 -7.21 -8.49
C SER A 25 0.99 -7.45 -7.50
N LEU A 26 -0.03 -6.59 -7.54
CA LEU A 26 -1.23 -6.68 -6.70
C LEU A 26 -2.46 -6.76 -7.60
N ARG A 27 -3.41 -7.63 -7.25
CA ARG A 27 -4.73 -7.67 -7.90
C ARG A 27 -5.73 -6.91 -7.04
N LEU A 28 -6.48 -6.02 -7.68
CA LEU A 28 -7.54 -5.22 -7.07
C LEU A 28 -8.83 -5.39 -7.87
N PRO A 29 -10.01 -5.30 -7.25
CA PRO A 29 -11.26 -5.14 -7.98
C PRO A 29 -11.25 -3.88 -8.85
N GLU A 30 -11.92 -3.93 -10.00
CA GLU A 30 -11.98 -2.80 -10.94
C GLU A 30 -12.60 -1.54 -10.30
N SER A 31 -13.72 -1.69 -9.59
CA SER A 31 -14.40 -0.59 -8.89
C SER A 31 -13.48 0.16 -7.93
N MET A 32 -12.67 -0.58 -7.16
CA MET A 32 -11.72 0.00 -6.21
C MET A 32 -10.62 0.80 -6.92
N LEU A 33 -10.16 0.34 -8.09
CA LEU A 33 -9.17 1.05 -8.88
C LEU A 33 -9.72 2.36 -9.43
N GLU A 34 -10.99 2.37 -9.86
CA GLU A 34 -11.67 3.58 -10.32
C GLU A 34 -11.83 4.60 -9.18
N GLU A 35 -12.29 4.14 -8.00
CA GLU A 35 -12.41 4.98 -6.81
C GLU A 35 -11.06 5.59 -6.41
N LEU A 36 -9.98 4.81 -6.41
CA LEU A 36 -8.64 5.29 -6.11
C LEU A 36 -8.18 6.36 -7.11
N LYS A 37 -8.46 6.20 -8.40
CA LYS A 37 -8.11 7.20 -9.43
C LYS A 37 -8.89 8.50 -9.19
N LEU A 38 -10.18 8.41 -8.87
CA LEU A 38 -11.04 9.56 -8.62
C LEU A 38 -10.57 10.34 -7.39
N LEU A 39 -10.25 9.63 -6.30
CA LEU A 39 -9.69 10.22 -5.08
C LEU A 39 -8.31 10.86 -5.31
N ALA A 40 -7.48 10.24 -6.13
CA ALA A 40 -6.15 10.74 -6.46
C ALA A 40 -6.22 12.04 -7.25
N HIS A 41 -7.09 12.10 -8.25
CA HIS A 41 -7.38 13.32 -9.00
C HIS A 41 -7.89 14.45 -8.08
N LYS A 42 -8.80 14.14 -7.15
CA LYS A 42 -9.31 15.12 -6.17
C LYS A 42 -8.21 15.67 -5.25
N LYS A 43 -7.19 14.87 -4.96
CA LYS A 43 -6.05 15.24 -4.11
C LYS A 43 -4.85 15.78 -4.89
N ASP A 44 -4.98 15.94 -6.21
CA ASP A 44 -3.92 16.37 -7.13
C ASP A 44 -2.63 15.51 -7.01
N VAL A 45 -2.80 14.19 -6.89
CA VAL A 45 -1.69 13.23 -6.80
C VAL A 45 -1.91 12.04 -7.73
N PRO A 46 -0.85 11.35 -8.18
CA PRO A 46 -0.99 10.09 -8.90
C PRO A 46 -1.63 9.00 -8.03
N TYR A 47 -2.51 8.17 -8.60
CA TYR A 47 -3.18 7.09 -7.85
C TYR A 47 -2.20 6.11 -7.20
N GLN A 48 -1.06 5.85 -7.85
CA GLN A 48 0.00 5.00 -7.31
C GLN A 48 0.66 5.63 -6.07
N SER A 49 0.80 6.95 -6.06
CA SER A 49 1.31 7.70 -4.90
C SER A 49 0.28 7.72 -3.79
N LEU A 50 -1.00 7.95 -4.11
CA LEU A 50 -2.09 7.90 -3.13
C LEU A 50 -2.17 6.53 -2.44
N LEU A 51 -2.06 5.45 -3.22
CA LEU A 51 -2.04 4.09 -2.68
C LEU A 51 -0.91 3.89 -1.66
N LYS A 52 0.29 4.41 -1.95
CA LYS A 52 1.44 4.33 -1.02
C LYS A 52 1.18 5.11 0.27
N ILE A 53 0.57 6.29 0.17
CA ILE A 53 0.23 7.12 1.33
C ILE A 53 -0.76 6.36 2.22
N PHE A 54 -1.87 5.90 1.67
CA PHE A 54 -2.90 5.17 2.44
C PHE A 54 -2.36 3.90 3.09
N LEU A 55 -1.55 3.11 2.37
CA LEU A 55 -0.92 1.93 2.95
C LEU A 55 0.01 2.30 4.11
N SER A 56 0.81 3.37 3.96
CA SER A 56 1.73 3.81 5.02
C SER A 56 0.98 4.32 6.25
N GLU A 57 -0.10 5.08 6.05
CA GLU A 57 -0.96 5.55 7.15
C GLU A 57 -1.58 4.38 7.90
N LYS A 58 -2.24 3.45 7.20
CA LYS A 58 -2.85 2.27 7.84
C LYS A 58 -1.83 1.40 8.55
N ILE A 59 -0.66 1.19 7.95
CA ILE A 59 0.45 0.48 8.60
C ILE A 59 0.81 1.21 9.89
N ASN A 60 1.07 2.52 9.86
CA ASN A 60 1.44 3.28 11.06
C ASN A 60 0.35 3.28 12.16
N GLU A 61 -0.93 3.32 11.78
CA GLU A 61 -2.04 3.25 12.73
C GLU A 61 -2.06 1.90 13.48
N GLU A 62 -2.07 0.78 12.75
CA GLU A 62 -2.11 -0.58 13.33
C GLU A 62 -0.91 -0.87 14.24
N LEU A 63 0.21 -0.25 13.89
CA LEU A 63 1.50 -0.45 14.51
C LEU A 63 1.79 0.45 15.72
N LYS A 64 1.00 1.53 15.90
CA LYS A 64 0.98 2.38 17.10
C LYS A 64 -0.08 1.93 18.10
N ALA A 65 -1.08 1.18 17.65
CA ALA A 65 -2.12 0.60 18.48
C ALA A 65 -1.67 -0.66 19.27
N HIS A 66 -0.42 -1.10 19.06
CA HIS A 66 0.28 -2.14 19.81
C HIS A 66 1.53 -1.55 20.47
#